data_AF-A0A8I0C5P3-F1
#
_entry.id   AF-A0A8I0C5P3-F1
#
_cell.length_a   1.000
_cell.length_b   1.000
_cell.length_c   1.000
_cell.angle_alpha   90.00
_cell.angle_beta   90.00
_cell.angle_gamma   90.00
#
_symmetry.space_group_name_H-M   'P 1'
#
loop_
_entity.id
_entity.type
_entity.pdbx_description
1 polymer ?
#
loop_
_entity_poly.entity_id
_entity_poly.type
_entity_poly.pdbx_seq_one_letter_code
_entity_poly.pdbx_strand_id
1 'polypeptide(L)' 'MPKYRVLCRVDAYVDYIAEVEADDPMTAAQLAYDHPGDYQWEAGGAQEFDARKYLTLDENGEEIEDTRAGDWI' A
#
# COMPACT_ATOMS: atom_id res chain seq x y z
N MET A 1 3.05 3.53 -18.14
CA MET A 1 3.82 3.29 -16.91
C MET A 1 3.42 1.92 -16.37
N PRO A 2 4.29 1.19 -15.66
CA PRO A 2 3.88 -0.02 -14.96
C PRO A 2 2.83 0.29 -13.88
N LYS A 3 2.01 -0.72 -13.56
CA LYS A 3 1.00 -0.67 -12.50
C LYS A 3 1.49 -1.48 -11.30
N TYR A 4 1.33 -0.92 -10.11
CA TYR A 4 1.70 -1.54 -8.85
C TYR A 4 0.50 -1.66 -7.92
N ARG A 5 0.41 -2.78 -7.21
CA ARG A 5 -0.60 -2.96 -6.15
C ARG A 5 -0.02 -2.40 -4.86
N VAL A 6 -0.66 -1.35 -4.35
CA VAL A 6 -0.28 -0.72 -3.08
C VAL A 6 -1.26 -1.16 -2.01
N LEU A 7 -0.73 -1.66 -0.90
CA LEU A 7 -1.49 -2.00 0.29
C LEU A 7 -1.52 -0.79 1.24
N CYS A 8 -2.70 -0.47 1.76
CA CYS A 8 -2.91 0.52 2.80
C CYS A 8 -3.54 -0.17 4.02
N ARG A 9 -2.84 -0.13 5.15
CA ARG A 9 -3.34 -0.65 6.44
C ARG A 9 -3.89 0.47 7.30
N VAL A 10 -5.20 0.44 7.54
CA VAL A 10 -5.90 1.41 8.39
C VAL A 10 -6.39 0.73 9.67
N ASP A 11 -6.33 1.49 10.77
CA ASP A 11 -6.90 1.10 12.07
C ASP A 11 -6.48 -0.27 12.62
N ALA A 12 -5.28 -0.75 12.27
CA ALA A 12 -4.72 -2.04 12.71
C ALA A 12 -5.50 -3.29 12.27
N TYR A 13 -6.56 -3.16 11.47
CA TYR A 13 -7.45 -4.28 11.13
C TYR A 13 -7.90 -4.35 9.69
N VAL A 14 -7.73 -3.30 8.87
CA VAL A 14 -8.31 -3.27 7.52
C VAL A 14 -7.23 -3.03 6.47
N ASP A 15 -7.11 -3.99 5.57
CA ASP A 15 -6.29 -3.89 4.36
C ASP A 15 -7.13 -3.34 3.22
N TYR A 16 -6.61 -2.28 2.60
CA TYR A 16 -7.10 -1.75 1.35
C TYR A 16 -6.03 -1.89 0.27
N ILE A 17 -6.44 -2.25 -0.94
CA ILE A 17 -5.53 -2.40 -2.08
C ILE A 17 -5.99 -1.47 -3.20
N ALA A 18 -5.05 -0.75 -3.80
CA ALA A 18 -5.28 0.05 -5.00
C ALA A 18 -4.21 -0.24 -6.07
N GLU A 19 -4.59 -0.10 -7.34
CA GLU A 19 -3.64 -0.05 -8.46
C GLU A 19 -3.13 1.37 -8.66
N VAL A 20 -1.81 1.55 -8.65
CA VAL A 20 -1.14 2.83 -8.86
C VAL A 20 -0.17 2.73 -10.02
N GLU A 21 -0.27 3.66 -10.97
CA GLU A 21 0.70 3.80 -12.06
C GLU A 21 1.88 4.66 -11.61
N ALA A 22 3.09 4.14 -11.72
CA ALA A 22 4.32 4.83 -11.34
C ALA A 22 5.51 4.32 -12.15
N ASP A 23 6.65 4.99 -12.06
CA ASP A 23 7.89 4.54 -12.71
C ASP A 23 8.58 3.40 -11.95
N ASP A 24 8.36 3.32 -10.63
CA ASP A 24 8.92 2.31 -9.76
C ASP A 24 8.01 2.03 -8.54
N PRO A 25 8.18 0.89 -7.83
CA PRO A 25 7.32 0.52 -6.69
C PRO A 25 7.35 1.52 -5.52
N MET A 26 8.49 2.16 -5.25
CA MET A 26 8.62 3.13 -4.16
C MET A 26 7.82 4.39 -4.48
N THR A 27 7.93 4.87 -5.72
CA THR A 27 7.13 6.00 -6.21
C THR A 27 5.62 5.68 -6.14
N ALA A 28 5.20 4.45 -6.42
CA ALA A 28 3.80 4.04 -6.30
C ALA A 28 3.29 4.14 -4.84
N ALA A 29 4.06 3.66 -3.87
CA ALA A 29 3.69 3.74 -2.45
C ALA A 29 3.63 5.18 -1.95
N GLN A 30 4.60 6.02 -2.36
CA GLN A 30 4.64 7.43 -1.98
C GLN A 30 3.46 8.22 -2.56
N LEU A 31 3.11 8.00 -3.84
CA LEU A 31 1.94 8.63 -4.46
C LEU A 31 0.63 8.24 -3.76
N ALA A 32 0.47 6.97 -3.40
CA ALA A 32 -0.70 6.50 -2.65
C ALA A 32 -0.79 7.14 -1.26
N TYR A 33 0.35 7.41 -0.62
CA TYR A 33 0.42 8.08 0.68
C TYR A 33 0.12 9.58 0.58
N ASP A 34 0.67 10.28 -0.41
CA ASP A 34 0.50 11.73 -0.58
C ASP A 34 -0.91 12.10 -1.10
N HIS A 35 -1.51 11.20 -1.90
CA HIS A 35 -2.79 11.42 -2.57
C HIS A 35 -3.78 10.25 -2.40
N PRO A 36 -4.13 9.84 -1.17
CA PRO A 36 -4.94 8.65 -0.94
C PRO A 36 -6.37 8.75 -1.51
N GLY A 37 -6.87 9.96 -1.76
CA GLY A 37 -8.21 10.20 -2.33
C GLY A 37 -8.30 10.02 -3.85
N ASP A 38 -7.16 9.88 -4.54
CA ASP A 38 -7.12 9.78 -6.01
C ASP A 38 -7.28 8.34 -6.51
N TYR A 39 -7.27 7.36 -5.60
CA TYR A 39 -7.26 5.94 -5.92
C TYR A 39 -8.53 5.22 -5.47
N GLN A 40 -8.94 4.23 -6.26
CA GLN A 40 -10.01 3.31 -5.89
C GLN A 40 -9.43 2.19 -5.02
N TRP A 41 -9.73 2.26 -3.74
CA TRP A 41 -9.32 1.28 -2.74
C TRP A 41 -10.35 0.16 -2.66
N GLU A 42 -9.90 -1.06 -2.89
CA GLU A 42 -10.70 -2.28 -2.68
C GLU A 42 -10.34 -2.91 -1.34
N ALA A 43 -11.34 -3.43 -0.63
CA ALA A 43 -11.09 -4.15 0.61
C ALA A 43 -10.35 -5.47 0.30
N GLY A 44 -9.08 -5.56 0.72
CA GLY A 44 -8.23 -6.73 0.52
C GLY A 44 -8.46 -7.82 1.57
N GLY A 45 -8.88 -7.43 2.78
CA GLY A 45 -9.15 -8.31 3.90
C GLY A 45 -9.15 -7.57 5.24
N ALA A 46 -9.49 -8.28 6.31
CA ALA A 46 -9.31 -7.79 7.67
C ALA A 46 -8.32 -8.70 8.40
N GLN A 47 -7.15 -8.15 8.76
CA GLN A 47 -6.11 -8.85 9.49
C GLN A 47 -5.49 -7.88 10.49
N GLU A 48 -5.10 -8.40 11.66
CA GLU A 48 -4.55 -7.60 12.75
C GLU A 48 -3.07 -7.26 12.46
N PHE A 49 -2.72 -5.98 12.55
CA PHE A 49 -1.36 -5.48 12.31
C PHE A 49 -0.92 -4.49 13.39
N ASP A 50 0.33 -4.60 13.83
CA ASP A 50 0.90 -3.77 14.91
C ASP A 50 1.07 -2.27 14.55
N ALA A 51 1.03 -1.90 13.27
CA ALA A 51 1.12 -0.49 12.85
C ALA A 51 0.49 -0.24 11.47
N ARG A 52 -0.03 0.98 11.29
CA ARG A 52 -0.49 1.50 9.98
C ARG A 52 0.72 1.65 9.06
N LYS A 53 0.73 0.94 7.94
CA LYS A 53 1.83 0.96 6.96
C LYS A 53 1.27 0.96 5.54
N TYR A 54 1.95 1.67 4.64
CA TYR A 54 1.83 1.48 3.21
C TYR A 54 3.02 0.66 2.73
N LEU A 55 2.77 -0.37 1.92
CA LEU A 55 3.81 -1.23 1.35
C LEU A 55 3.33 -1.81 0.02
N THR A 56 4.25 -2.19 -0.86
CA THR A 56 3.90 -2.89 -2.11
C THR A 56 3.89 -4.39 -1.93
N LEU A 57 3.08 -5.06 -2.76
CA LEU A 57 3.00 -6.52 -2.83
C LEU A 57 3.70 -7.02 -4.11
N ASP A 58 4.30 -8.20 -4.03
CA ASP A 58 4.90 -8.87 -5.18
C ASP A 58 3.85 -9.58 -6.07
N GLU A 59 4.32 -10.30 -7.09
CA GLU A 59 3.47 -11.05 -8.03
C GLU A 59 2.67 -12.20 -7.38
N ASN A 60 3.10 -12.67 -6.20
CA ASN A 60 2.45 -13.71 -5.41
C ASN A 60 1.54 -13.14 -4.31
N GLY A 61 1.55 -11.82 -4.12
CA GLY A 61 0.82 -11.14 -3.06
C GLY A 61 1.56 -11.09 -1.72
N GLU A 62 2.87 -11.33 -1.71
CA GLU A 62 3.73 -11.23 -0.54
C GLU A 62 4.24 -9.79 -0.33
N GLU A 63 4.46 -9.39 0.93
CA GLU A 63 4.89 -8.05 1.29
C GLU A 63 6.35 -7.78 0.90
N ILE A 64 6.60 -6.65 0.23
CA ILE A 64 7.97 -6.17 -0.03
C ILE A 64 8.36 -5.18 1.06
N GLU A 65 8.98 -5.68 2.14
CA GLU A 65 9.29 -4.88 3.34
C GLU A 65 10.12 -3.61 3.08
N ASP A 66 10.93 -3.58 2.02
CA ASP A 66 11.81 -2.43 1.71
C ASP A 66 11.05 -1.23 1.11
N THR A 67 9.75 -1.37 0.85
CA THR A 67 8.90 -0.32 0.23
C THR A 67 8.00 0.40 1.23
N ARG A 68 8.27 0.21 2.52
CA ARG A 68 7.41 0.74 3.59
C ARG A 68 7.42 2.27 3.63
N ALA A 69 6.23 2.86 3.60
CA ALA A 69 5.98 4.27 3.86
C ALA A 69 5.00 4.46 5.04
N GLY A 70 5.28 5.43 5.91
CA GLY A 70 4.48 5.73 7.10
C GLY A 70 5.25 6.49 8.18
N ASP A 71 4.53 7.09 9.12
CA ASP A 71 5.10 7.82 10.26
C ASP A 71 5.52 6.81 11.34
N TRP A 72 6.83 6.70 11.57
CA TRP A 72 7.40 5.80 12.57
C TRP A 72 7.58 6.57 13.88
N ILE A 73 6.70 6.35 14.86
CA ILE A 73 6.89 6.79 16.25
C ILE A 73 7.37 5.60 17.08
#